data_AF-A0A7V9HNF4-F1
#
_entry.id   AF-A0A7V9HNF4-F1
#
_cell.length_a   1.000
_cell.length_b   1.000
_cell.length_c   1.000
_cell.angle_alpha   90.00
_cell.angle_beta   90.00
_cell.angle_gamma   90.00
#
_symmetry.space_group_name_H-M   'P 1'
#
loop_
_entity.id
_entity.type
_entity.pdbx_description
1 polymer ?
#
loop_
_entity_poly.entity_id
_entity_poly.type
_entity_poly.pdbx_seq_one_letter_code
_entity_poly.pdbx_strand_id
1 'polypeptide(L)'
;DKLESIPGFRVELSLAEFTSQVREVGLAIVGQTADLVPADKRLYGLRDVTATVENVSLIAASIMSKKLAAGAEAIVLDVKVGDGAFMKSLAAARELAGAMSDLGRHADREVVCLLTDMDQPLGDAVGNALEIGEALATLRGEGPADFTELVLTASAQLLALSDLGVDEAEGRRRAEGAVADGSAGDAYERWIAAQGGDPAETALPRAPVVREVAATRGGYVARLGAIRVGVAALELGAGRVRKDDVIDHSVGVVLHKKRGDAVERGERLAAIHAADESSAAHAGVAVLAAYDVADDPPEPRPVVIEVLR
;
A
#
# COMPACT_ATOMS: atom_id res chain seq x y z
N ASP A 1 -5.30 -9.20 -5.37
CA ASP A 1 -4.22 -8.93 -6.33
C ASP A 1 -2.84 -9.18 -5.72
N LYS A 2 -2.22 -8.26 -4.97
CA LYS A 2 -0.85 -8.47 -4.44
C LYS A 2 -0.63 -9.83 -3.75
N LEU A 3 -1.52 -10.22 -2.83
CA LEU A 3 -1.44 -11.52 -2.15
C LEU A 3 -1.70 -12.72 -3.06
N GLU A 4 -2.45 -12.55 -4.15
CA GLU A 4 -2.68 -13.59 -5.16
C GLU A 4 -1.46 -13.83 -6.04
N SER A 5 -0.40 -13.00 -5.92
CA SER A 5 0.91 -13.30 -6.49
C SER A 5 1.64 -14.43 -5.76
N ILE A 6 1.24 -14.74 -4.52
CA ILE A 6 1.79 -15.84 -3.73
C ILE A 6 1.11 -17.14 -4.19
N PRO A 7 1.86 -18.12 -4.74
CA PRO A 7 1.26 -19.36 -5.22
C PRO A 7 0.46 -20.09 -4.13
N GLY A 8 -0.80 -20.42 -4.42
CA GLY A 8 -1.68 -21.15 -3.52
C GLY A 8 -2.42 -20.31 -2.47
N PHE A 9 -2.09 -19.02 -2.32
CA PHE A 9 -2.71 -18.19 -1.30
C PHE A 9 -4.22 -18.00 -1.54
N ARG A 10 -5.04 -18.35 -0.54
CA ARG A 10 -6.50 -18.23 -0.60
C ARG A 10 -6.95 -16.90 -0.01
N VAL A 11 -7.47 -16.00 -0.85
CA VAL A 11 -8.11 -14.75 -0.41
C VAL A 11 -9.57 -14.93 0.00
N GLU A 12 -10.21 -16.04 -0.38
CA GLU A 12 -11.58 -16.36 0.00
C GLU A 12 -11.58 -17.43 1.10
N LEU A 13 -12.12 -17.08 2.27
CA LEU A 13 -12.35 -17.99 3.39
C LEU A 13 -13.82 -17.92 3.80
N SER A 14 -14.38 -19.04 4.23
CA SER A 14 -15.65 -19.02 4.96
C SER A 14 -15.50 -18.28 6.29
N LEU A 15 -16.61 -17.80 6.86
CA LEU A 15 -16.58 -17.13 8.17
C LEU A 15 -16.00 -18.03 9.28
N ALA A 16 -16.25 -19.34 9.20
CA ALA A 16 -15.71 -20.32 10.14
C ALA A 16 -14.18 -20.44 10.02
N GLU A 17 -13.67 -20.58 8.79
CA GLU A 17 -12.21 -20.61 8.53
C GLU A 17 -11.54 -19.30 8.96
N PHE A 18 -12.10 -18.15 8.59
CA PHE A 18 -11.60 -16.84 9.00
C PHE A 18 -11.51 -16.72 10.52
N THR A 19 -12.58 -17.10 11.24
CA THR A 19 -12.63 -17.04 12.70
C THR A 19 -11.61 -17.99 13.34
N SER A 20 -11.47 -19.22 12.83
CA SER A 20 -10.48 -20.19 13.34
C SER A 20 -9.06 -19.65 13.14
N GLN A 21 -8.77 -19.14 11.94
CA GLN A 21 -7.44 -18.65 11.62
C GLN A 21 -7.04 -17.44 12.47
N VAL A 22 -7.92 -16.46 12.65
CA VAL A 22 -7.60 -15.31 13.50
C VAL A 22 -7.32 -15.76 14.94
N ARG A 23 -8.03 -16.77 15.46
CA ARG A 23 -7.79 -17.32 16.81
C ARG A 23 -6.48 -18.09 16.93
N GLU A 24 -6.13 -18.87 15.91
CA GLU A 24 -4.98 -19.79 15.95
C GLU A 24 -3.68 -19.12 15.51
N VAL A 25 -3.74 -18.27 14.49
CA VAL A 25 -2.58 -17.65 13.84
C VAL A 25 -2.39 -16.20 14.27
N GLY A 26 -3.48 -15.50 14.61
CA GLY A 26 -3.49 -14.09 15.00
C GLY A 26 -3.71 -13.11 13.84
N LEU A 27 -3.81 -13.59 12.60
CA LEU A 27 -3.94 -12.74 11.41
C LEU A 27 -4.67 -13.47 10.26
N ALA A 28 -5.50 -12.73 9.53
CA ALA A 28 -6.03 -13.15 8.25
C ALA A 28 -6.28 -11.92 7.37
N ILE A 29 -5.97 -12.03 6.07
CA ILE A 29 -6.38 -11.03 5.07
C ILE A 29 -7.23 -11.76 4.04
N VAL A 30 -8.48 -11.34 3.93
CA VAL A 30 -9.48 -11.96 3.07
C VAL A 30 -10.16 -10.92 2.20
N GLY A 31 -10.67 -11.37 1.06
CA GLY A 31 -11.59 -10.59 0.23
C GLY A 31 -12.89 -10.30 0.97
N GLN A 32 -13.59 -9.26 0.51
CA GLN A 32 -14.91 -8.94 1.03
C GLN A 32 -15.91 -10.05 0.63
N THR A 33 -16.50 -10.73 1.60
CA THR A 33 -17.59 -11.69 1.34
C THR A 33 -18.81 -10.96 0.77
N ALA A 34 -19.62 -11.65 -0.03
CA ALA A 34 -20.80 -11.06 -0.66
C ALA A 34 -21.82 -10.49 0.35
N ASP A 35 -21.81 -11.02 1.57
CA ASP A 35 -22.76 -10.68 2.64
C ASP A 35 -22.30 -9.51 3.53
N LEU A 36 -21.03 -9.11 3.45
CA LEU A 36 -20.51 -7.99 4.22
C LEU A 36 -20.90 -6.67 3.53
N VAL A 37 -21.77 -5.89 4.17
CA VAL A 37 -22.27 -4.56 3.73
C VAL A 37 -22.82 -4.52 2.28
N PRO A 38 -23.86 -5.29 1.95
CA PRO A 38 -24.36 -5.42 0.57
C PRO A 38 -24.89 -4.10 -0.02
N ALA A 39 -25.37 -3.18 0.82
CA ALA A 39 -25.81 -1.86 0.41
C ALA A 39 -24.65 -0.99 -0.12
N ASP A 40 -23.51 -1.00 0.59
CA ASP A 40 -22.30 -0.28 0.18
C ASP A 40 -21.79 -0.80 -1.17
N LYS A 41 -21.77 -2.12 -1.37
CA LYS A 41 -21.35 -2.72 -2.64
C LYS A 41 -22.15 -2.21 -3.84
N ARG A 42 -23.48 -2.12 -3.70
CA ARG A 42 -24.36 -1.58 -4.75
C ARG A 42 -24.15 -0.08 -4.95
N LEU A 43 -24.04 0.67 -3.85
CA LEU A 43 -23.85 2.12 -3.90
C LEU A 43 -22.50 2.50 -4.53
N TYR A 44 -21.43 1.80 -4.17
CA TYR A 44 -20.11 1.98 -4.76
C TYR A 44 -20.13 1.69 -6.27
N GLY A 45 -20.75 0.58 -6.69
CA GLY A 45 -20.89 0.25 -8.11
C GLY A 45 -21.65 1.32 -8.91
N LEU A 46 -22.63 2.00 -8.31
CA LEU A 46 -23.29 3.14 -8.94
C LEU A 46 -22.39 4.38 -8.98
N ARG A 47 -21.66 4.67 -7.89
CA ARG A 47 -20.79 5.84 -7.80
C ARG A 47 -19.66 5.82 -8.82
N ASP A 48 -19.09 4.63 -9.04
CA ASP A 48 -17.99 4.38 -9.97
C ASP A 48 -18.33 4.78 -11.41
N VAL A 49 -19.60 4.63 -11.81
CA VAL A 49 -20.07 4.93 -13.18
C VAL A 49 -20.87 6.24 -13.30
N THR A 50 -20.99 7.02 -12.21
CA THR A 50 -21.78 8.27 -12.19
C THR A 50 -20.97 9.50 -11.79
N ALA A 51 -19.64 9.39 -11.71
CA ALA A 51 -18.75 10.46 -11.26
C ALA A 51 -19.12 11.02 -9.86
N THR A 52 -19.65 10.17 -8.98
CA THR A 52 -20.01 10.53 -7.59
C THR A 52 -19.12 9.82 -6.55
N VAL A 53 -17.95 9.35 -6.98
CA VAL A 53 -16.95 8.77 -6.08
C VAL A 53 -16.38 9.85 -5.15
N GLU A 54 -16.07 11.04 -5.67
CA GLU A 54 -15.40 12.15 -4.98
C GLU A 54 -16.33 12.93 -4.03
N ASN A 55 -16.97 12.23 -3.09
CA ASN A 55 -17.77 12.83 -2.03
C ASN A 55 -17.30 12.31 -0.67
N VAL A 56 -16.80 13.22 0.19
CA VAL A 56 -16.20 12.88 1.48
C VAL A 56 -17.12 12.02 2.34
N SER A 57 -18.40 12.41 2.48
CA SER A 57 -19.37 11.67 3.29
C SER A 57 -19.61 10.25 2.78
N LEU A 58 -19.71 10.06 1.46
CA LEU A 58 -19.89 8.73 0.85
C LEU A 58 -18.62 7.88 0.90
N ILE A 59 -17.43 8.50 0.83
CA ILE A 59 -16.15 7.80 1.02
C ILE A 59 -16.05 7.31 2.47
N ALA A 60 -16.27 8.20 3.45
CA ALA A 60 -16.22 7.88 4.87
C ALA A 60 -17.21 6.77 5.24
N ALA A 61 -18.48 6.89 4.82
CA ALA A 61 -19.51 5.89 5.07
C ALA A 61 -19.16 4.53 4.43
N SER A 62 -18.63 4.53 3.22
CA SER A 62 -18.21 3.31 2.54
C SER A 62 -17.07 2.62 3.29
N ILE A 63 -16.01 3.33 3.62
CA ILE A 63 -14.84 2.78 4.34
C ILE A 63 -15.26 2.27 5.71
N MET A 64 -15.92 3.11 6.51
CA MET A 64 -16.25 2.79 7.90
C MET A 64 -17.29 1.68 8.02
N SER A 65 -18.31 1.63 7.16
CA SER A 65 -19.31 0.55 7.23
C SER A 65 -18.67 -0.85 7.15
N LYS A 66 -17.64 -1.03 6.30
CA LYS A 66 -16.88 -2.28 6.20
C LYS A 66 -16.08 -2.57 7.46
N LYS A 67 -15.35 -1.58 7.99
CA LYS A 67 -14.50 -1.75 9.19
C LYS A 67 -15.32 -2.02 10.44
N LEU A 68 -16.44 -1.31 10.60
CA LEU A 68 -17.38 -1.50 11.71
C LEU A 68 -18.07 -2.88 11.63
N ALA A 69 -18.50 -3.29 10.43
CA ALA A 69 -19.14 -4.59 10.24
C ALA A 69 -18.18 -5.77 10.47
N ALA A 70 -16.87 -5.58 10.26
CA ALA A 70 -15.85 -6.58 10.57
C ALA A 70 -15.62 -6.77 12.08
N GLY A 71 -16.14 -5.88 12.93
CA GLY A 71 -16.10 -6.02 14.38
C GLY A 71 -14.80 -5.59 15.06
N ALA A 72 -13.92 -4.86 14.36
CA ALA A 72 -12.68 -4.34 14.94
C ALA A 72 -12.99 -3.32 16.04
N GLU A 73 -12.31 -3.43 17.19
CA GLU A 73 -12.42 -2.51 18.33
C GLU A 73 -11.57 -1.25 18.13
N ALA A 74 -10.35 -1.43 17.60
CA ALA A 74 -9.41 -0.38 17.25
C ALA A 74 -9.17 -0.36 15.73
N ILE A 75 -9.16 0.83 15.14
CA ILE A 75 -9.02 1.02 13.70
C ILE A 75 -8.00 2.12 13.42
N VAL A 76 -6.89 1.77 12.76
CA VAL A 76 -5.96 2.76 12.19
C VAL A 76 -6.26 2.91 10.69
N LEU A 77 -6.47 4.14 10.26
CA LEU A 77 -6.82 4.50 8.88
C LEU A 77 -5.68 5.28 8.25
N ASP A 78 -5.21 4.81 7.09
CA ASP A 78 -4.20 5.50 6.29
C ASP A 78 -4.88 6.35 5.20
N VAL A 79 -4.91 7.66 5.42
CA VAL A 79 -5.54 8.65 4.54
C VAL A 79 -4.47 9.30 3.67
N LYS A 80 -4.38 8.84 2.43
CA LYS A 80 -3.44 9.35 1.43
C LYS A 80 -3.70 10.80 1.06
N VAL A 81 -2.63 11.58 0.90
CA VAL A 81 -2.63 13.00 0.52
C VAL A 81 -1.68 13.24 -0.65
N GLY A 82 -2.19 13.82 -1.73
CA GLY A 82 -1.36 14.25 -2.87
C GLY A 82 -1.84 13.72 -4.22
N ASP A 83 -0.96 13.80 -5.22
CA ASP A 83 -1.23 13.45 -6.61
C ASP A 83 -1.81 12.04 -6.75
N GLY A 84 -1.20 11.02 -6.14
CA GLY A 84 -1.67 9.64 -6.18
C GLY A 84 -2.87 9.32 -5.28
N ALA A 85 -3.38 10.27 -4.52
CA ALA A 85 -4.47 10.04 -3.57
C ALA A 85 -5.85 10.42 -4.11
N PHE A 86 -6.92 9.93 -3.49
CA PHE A 86 -8.25 10.51 -3.67
C PHE A 86 -8.30 11.95 -3.13
N MET A 87 -7.68 12.19 -1.97
CA MET A 87 -7.63 13.52 -1.36
C MET A 87 -6.39 14.28 -1.85
N LYS A 88 -6.60 15.23 -2.76
CA LYS A 88 -5.49 16.01 -3.37
C LYS A 88 -4.87 17.05 -2.44
N SER A 89 -5.59 17.46 -1.38
CA SER A 89 -5.13 18.47 -0.43
C SER A 89 -5.20 17.96 1.00
N LEU A 90 -4.31 18.49 1.85
CA LEU A 90 -4.28 18.18 3.28
C LEU A 90 -5.60 18.57 3.98
N ALA A 91 -6.23 19.67 3.55
CA ALA A 91 -7.51 20.11 4.10
C ALA A 91 -8.63 19.07 3.84
N ALA A 92 -8.75 18.57 2.61
CA ALA A 92 -9.72 17.53 2.27
C ALA A 92 -9.43 16.21 2.99
N ALA A 93 -8.14 15.86 3.16
CA ALA A 93 -7.75 14.68 3.93
C ALA A 93 -8.12 14.79 5.42
N ARG A 94 -7.93 15.96 6.03
CA ARG A 94 -8.39 16.24 7.41
C ARG A 94 -9.91 16.16 7.54
N GLU A 95 -10.65 16.66 6.56
CA GLU A 95 -12.12 16.56 6.54
C GLU A 95 -12.57 15.09 6.50
N LEU A 96 -11.97 14.29 5.61
CA LEU A 96 -12.25 12.86 5.51
C LEU A 96 -11.89 12.11 6.80
N ALA A 97 -10.70 12.37 7.36
CA ALA A 97 -10.25 11.78 8.62
C ALA A 97 -11.19 12.14 9.79
N GLY A 98 -11.62 13.41 9.88
CA GLY A 98 -12.60 13.85 10.87
C GLY A 98 -13.93 13.11 10.74
N ALA A 99 -14.47 13.01 9.53
CA ALA A 99 -15.71 12.28 9.28
C ALA A 99 -15.62 10.78 9.65
N MET A 100 -14.50 10.13 9.35
CA MET A 100 -14.29 8.72 9.71
C MET A 100 -14.12 8.51 11.21
N SER A 101 -13.41 9.43 11.88
CA SER A 101 -13.24 9.41 13.34
C SER A 101 -14.57 9.64 14.04
N ASP A 102 -15.40 10.56 13.55
CA ASP A 102 -16.76 10.78 14.04
C ASP A 102 -17.64 9.53 13.92
N LEU A 103 -17.60 8.84 12.78
CA LEU A 103 -18.34 7.60 12.58
C LEU A 103 -17.85 6.48 13.52
N GLY A 104 -16.54 6.39 13.74
CA GLY A 104 -15.95 5.47 14.71
C GLY A 104 -16.46 5.71 16.13
N ARG A 105 -16.40 6.96 16.60
CA ARG A 105 -16.90 7.35 17.93
C ARG A 105 -18.39 7.06 18.12
N HIS A 106 -19.23 7.35 17.11
CA HIS A 106 -20.66 7.02 17.18
C HIS A 106 -20.94 5.51 17.21
N ALA A 107 -19.99 4.70 16.73
CA ALA A 107 -20.05 3.24 16.75
C ALA A 107 -19.25 2.62 17.90
N ASP A 108 -18.82 3.42 18.88
CA ASP A 108 -18.04 3.00 20.05
C ASP A 108 -16.73 2.28 19.66
N ARG A 109 -16.03 2.83 18.67
CA ARG A 109 -14.72 2.36 18.18
C ARG A 109 -13.64 3.41 18.34
N GLU A 110 -12.45 2.95 18.70
CA GLU A 110 -11.23 3.75 18.72
C GLU A 110 -10.69 3.88 17.30
N VAL A 111 -10.55 5.12 16.80
CA VAL A 111 -10.09 5.39 15.44
C VAL A 111 -8.93 6.38 15.47
N VAL A 112 -7.84 6.03 14.79
CA VAL A 112 -6.72 6.95 14.54
C VAL A 112 -6.50 7.05 13.03
N CYS A 113 -6.39 8.27 12.52
CA CYS A 113 -6.13 8.52 11.11
C CYS A 113 -4.69 9.03 10.91
N LEU A 114 -3.92 8.35 10.07
CA LEU A 114 -2.62 8.79 9.59
C LEU A 114 -2.83 9.52 8.26
N LEU A 115 -2.47 10.80 8.18
CA LEU A 115 -2.42 11.51 6.91
C LEU A 115 -1.04 11.28 6.29
N THR A 116 -0.96 10.65 5.12
CA THR A 116 0.33 10.19 4.55
C THR A 116 0.56 10.66 3.12
N ASP A 117 1.82 10.91 2.75
CA ASP A 117 2.21 11.40 1.44
C ASP A 117 1.94 10.36 0.34
N MET A 118 1.42 10.84 -0.79
CA MET A 118 1.18 10.03 -1.99
C MET A 118 1.47 10.82 -3.27
N ASP A 119 2.30 11.87 -3.19
CA ASP A 119 2.78 12.57 -4.38
C ASP A 119 3.74 11.70 -5.21
N GLN A 120 4.44 10.79 -4.55
CA GLN A 120 5.25 9.72 -5.16
C GLN A 120 4.80 8.35 -4.64
N PRO A 121 5.16 7.24 -5.32
CA PRO A 121 4.91 5.91 -4.79
C PRO A 121 5.57 5.71 -3.42
N LEU A 122 4.81 5.11 -2.49
CA LEU A 122 5.32 4.64 -1.21
C LEU A 122 6.20 3.42 -1.43
N GLY A 123 7.35 3.36 -0.75
CA GLY A 123 8.34 2.33 -1.02
C GLY A 123 8.92 2.44 -2.43
N ASP A 124 9.58 1.39 -2.90
CA ASP A 124 10.29 1.37 -4.17
C ASP A 124 9.57 0.52 -5.21
N ALA A 125 8.78 -0.48 -4.81
CA ALA A 125 8.07 -1.38 -5.70
C ALA A 125 6.64 -0.91 -6.01
N VAL A 126 6.25 -0.97 -7.29
CA VAL A 126 4.87 -0.79 -7.76
C VAL A 126 4.48 -1.98 -8.62
N GLY A 127 3.54 -2.80 -8.15
CA GLY A 127 3.12 -4.02 -8.83
C GLY A 127 2.41 -5.01 -7.90
N ASN A 128 2.67 -6.31 -8.07
CA ASN A 128 2.09 -7.35 -7.21
C ASN A 128 3.19 -8.16 -6.50
N ALA A 129 3.88 -9.04 -7.22
CA ALA A 129 4.95 -9.85 -6.64
C ALA A 129 6.12 -9.01 -6.14
N LEU A 130 6.45 -7.92 -6.87
CA LEU A 130 7.49 -6.96 -6.47
C LEU A 130 7.18 -6.35 -5.09
N GLU A 131 5.92 -5.99 -4.84
CA GLU A 131 5.51 -5.41 -3.56
C GLU A 131 5.47 -6.43 -2.42
N ILE A 132 5.18 -7.71 -2.70
CA ILE A 132 5.35 -8.77 -1.70
C ILE A 132 6.84 -8.94 -1.36
N GLY A 133 7.73 -8.89 -2.37
CA GLY A 133 9.18 -8.90 -2.14
C GLY A 133 9.66 -7.74 -1.27
N GLU A 134 9.14 -6.53 -1.51
CA GLU A 134 9.45 -5.36 -0.68
C GLU A 134 8.90 -5.48 0.76
N ALA A 135 7.70 -6.03 0.93
CA ALA A 135 7.16 -6.32 2.25
C ALA A 135 8.05 -7.33 3.01
N LEU A 136 8.54 -8.37 2.33
CA LEU A 136 9.50 -9.33 2.91
C LEU A 136 10.84 -8.68 3.26
N ALA A 137 11.36 -7.79 2.42
CA ALA A 137 12.57 -7.02 2.76
C ALA A 137 12.33 -6.14 4.01
N THR A 138 11.16 -5.50 4.10
CA THR A 138 10.78 -4.68 5.26
C THR A 138 10.70 -5.49 6.55
N LEU A 139 10.11 -6.70 6.50
CA LEU A 139 10.06 -7.62 7.64
C LEU A 139 11.45 -8.12 8.09
N ARG A 140 12.45 -8.05 7.21
CA ARG A 140 13.86 -8.36 7.49
C ARG A 140 14.68 -7.13 7.94
N GLY A 141 14.08 -5.95 7.99
CA GLY A 141 14.76 -4.69 8.30
C GLY A 141 15.56 -4.10 7.14
N GLU A 142 15.30 -4.56 5.91
CA GLU A 142 16.00 -4.18 4.67
C GLU A 142 15.09 -3.37 3.72
N GLY A 143 13.90 -2.98 4.18
CA GLY A 143 12.90 -2.27 3.37
C GLY A 143 13.18 -0.78 3.17
N PRO A 144 12.43 -0.12 2.26
CA PRO A 144 12.53 1.32 2.05
C PRO A 144 12.18 2.10 3.32
N ALA A 145 12.91 3.20 3.57
CA ALA A 145 12.78 3.97 4.81
C ALA A 145 11.40 4.59 5.01
N ASP A 146 10.77 5.08 3.94
CA ASP A 146 9.44 5.69 4.00
C ASP A 146 8.33 4.64 4.25
N PHE A 147 8.43 3.47 3.61
CA PHE A 147 7.50 2.38 3.86
C PHE A 147 7.66 1.84 5.29
N THR A 148 8.90 1.65 5.75
CA THR A 148 9.21 1.20 7.11
C THR A 148 8.66 2.18 8.15
N GLU A 149 8.87 3.48 7.98
CA GLU A 149 8.36 4.50 8.91
C GLU A 149 6.83 4.51 8.99
N LEU A 150 6.13 4.37 7.85
CA LEU A 150 4.68 4.28 7.86
C LEU A 150 4.19 3.02 8.60
N VAL A 151 4.77 1.86 8.32
CA VAL A 151 4.38 0.59 8.96
C VAL A 151 4.62 0.66 10.46
N LEU A 152 5.80 1.11 10.89
CA LEU A 152 6.11 1.25 12.33
C LEU A 152 5.19 2.25 13.01
N THR A 153 4.85 3.37 12.36
CA THR A 153 3.88 4.34 12.89
C THR A 153 2.50 3.72 13.06
N ALA A 154 1.99 3.03 12.04
CA ALA A 154 0.69 2.37 12.10
C ALA A 154 0.64 1.27 13.17
N SER A 155 1.68 0.45 13.27
CA SER A 155 1.83 -0.57 14.30
C SER A 155 1.88 0.03 15.71
N ALA A 156 2.61 1.14 15.90
CA ALA A 156 2.68 1.83 17.18
C ALA A 156 1.30 2.34 17.64
N GLN A 157 0.51 2.92 16.72
CA GLN A 157 -0.86 3.34 17.02
C GLN A 157 -1.76 2.13 17.36
N LEU A 158 -1.72 1.06 16.56
CA LEU A 158 -2.52 -0.14 16.83
C LEU A 158 -2.19 -0.77 18.19
N LEU A 159 -0.91 -0.86 18.54
CA LEU A 159 -0.47 -1.37 19.85
C LEU A 159 -0.91 -0.46 20.99
N ALA A 160 -0.86 0.86 20.82
CA ALA A 160 -1.33 1.80 21.84
C ALA A 160 -2.86 1.74 22.05
N LEU A 161 -3.63 1.40 21.01
CA LEU A 161 -5.08 1.20 21.09
C LEU A 161 -5.48 -0.20 21.59
N SER A 162 -4.54 -1.13 21.67
CA SER A 162 -4.80 -2.50 22.13
C SER A 162 -5.02 -2.57 23.65
N ASP A 163 -5.50 -3.73 24.11
CA ASP A 163 -5.65 -4.08 25.53
C ASP A 163 -4.31 -4.36 26.25
N LEU A 164 -3.17 -4.23 25.56
CA LEU A 164 -1.83 -4.44 26.12
C LEU A 164 -1.41 -3.37 27.13
N GLY A 165 -2.13 -2.24 27.21
CA GLY A 165 -1.86 -1.16 28.16
C GLY A 165 -0.52 -0.46 27.92
N VAL A 166 -0.09 -0.37 26.66
CA VAL A 166 1.15 0.29 26.26
C VAL A 166 0.87 1.64 25.63
N ASP A 167 1.82 2.58 25.75
CA ASP A 167 1.77 3.83 24.99
C ASP A 167 2.37 3.66 23.58
N GLU A 168 2.25 4.69 22.76
CA GLU A 168 2.78 4.70 21.39
C GLU A 168 4.30 4.48 21.34
N ALA A 169 5.05 5.02 22.31
CA ALA A 169 6.51 4.88 22.33
C ALA A 169 6.93 3.44 22.59
N GLU A 170 6.25 2.75 23.51
CA GLU A 170 6.41 1.32 23.75
C GLU A 170 5.89 0.48 22.58
N GLY A 171 4.76 0.87 21.97
CA GLY A 171 4.24 0.23 20.75
C GLY A 171 5.27 0.26 19.62
N ARG A 172 5.90 1.41 19.37
CA ARG A 172 6.96 1.56 18.36
C ARG A 172 8.17 0.68 18.67
N ARG A 173 8.65 0.68 19.92
CA ARG A 173 9.77 -0.19 20.35
C ARG A 173 9.47 -1.68 20.11
N ARG A 174 8.24 -2.12 20.38
CA ARG A 174 7.83 -3.52 20.15
C ARG A 174 7.76 -3.85 18.66
N ALA A 175 7.23 -2.95 17.84
CA ALA A 175 7.18 -3.14 16.39
C ALA A 175 8.60 -3.21 15.78
N GLU A 176 9.49 -2.32 16.20
CA GLU A 176 10.91 -2.35 15.82
C GLU A 176 11.59 -3.65 16.30
N GLY A 177 11.32 -4.05 17.55
CA GLY A 177 11.82 -5.30 18.12
C GLY A 177 11.40 -6.52 17.32
N ALA A 178 10.13 -6.59 16.89
CA ALA A 178 9.62 -7.73 16.13
C ALA A 178 10.26 -7.87 14.74
N VAL A 179 10.68 -6.77 14.13
CA VAL A 179 11.47 -6.79 12.89
C VAL A 179 12.90 -7.22 13.20
N ALA A 180 13.52 -6.64 14.24
CA ALA A 180 14.92 -6.89 14.59
C ALA A 180 15.19 -8.32 15.08
N ASP A 181 14.23 -8.95 15.77
CA ASP A 181 14.35 -10.31 16.30
C ASP A 181 13.82 -11.39 15.35
N GLY A 182 13.24 -11.01 14.20
CA GLY A 182 12.72 -11.90 13.17
C GLY A 182 11.28 -12.40 13.40
N SER A 183 10.66 -12.11 14.54
CA SER A 183 9.32 -12.61 14.86
C SER A 183 8.22 -12.09 13.93
N ALA A 184 8.41 -10.94 13.29
CA ALA A 184 7.53 -10.43 12.24
C ALA A 184 7.58 -11.30 10.96
N GLY A 185 8.77 -11.80 10.61
CA GLY A 185 8.97 -12.77 9.53
C GLY A 185 8.32 -14.11 9.84
N ASP A 186 8.53 -14.63 11.05
CA ASP A 186 7.88 -15.87 11.52
C ASP A 186 6.35 -15.77 11.49
N ALA A 187 5.80 -14.59 11.83
CA ALA A 187 4.37 -14.33 11.74
C ALA A 187 3.87 -14.34 10.29
N TYR A 188 4.64 -13.77 9.36
CA TYR A 188 4.33 -13.84 7.93
C TYR A 188 4.30 -15.29 7.44
N GLU A 189 5.32 -16.09 7.73
CA GLU A 189 5.38 -17.48 7.25
C GLU A 189 4.20 -18.32 7.75
N ARG A 190 3.88 -18.21 9.05
CA ARG A 190 2.72 -18.88 9.65
C ARG A 190 1.41 -18.43 9.00
N TRP A 191 1.26 -17.13 8.75
CA TRP A 191 0.06 -16.57 8.14
C TRP A 191 -0.14 -17.03 6.69
N ILE A 192 0.90 -16.92 5.87
CA ILE A 192 0.83 -17.34 4.46
C ILE A 192 0.52 -18.83 4.36
N ALA A 193 1.20 -19.67 5.14
CA ALA A 193 0.95 -21.11 5.16
C ALA A 193 -0.48 -21.46 5.61
N ALA A 194 -1.05 -20.74 6.59
CA ALA A 194 -2.42 -20.95 7.05
C ALA A 194 -3.48 -20.67 5.97
N GLN A 195 -3.22 -19.71 5.07
CA GLN A 195 -4.06 -19.44 3.91
C GLN A 195 -3.68 -20.28 2.68
N GLY A 196 -2.79 -21.26 2.83
CA GLY A 196 -2.41 -22.23 1.79
C GLY A 196 -1.37 -21.73 0.78
N GLY A 197 -0.77 -20.56 1.03
CA GLY A 197 0.28 -20.01 0.19
C GLY A 197 1.66 -20.59 0.48
N ASP A 198 2.57 -20.50 -0.49
CA ASP A 198 4.00 -20.75 -0.31
C ASP A 198 4.70 -19.45 0.15
N PRO A 199 5.21 -19.35 1.40
CA PRO A 199 5.83 -18.13 1.91
C PRO A 199 7.20 -17.83 1.31
N ALA A 200 7.79 -18.75 0.55
CA ALA A 200 9.13 -18.55 0.02
C ALA A 200 9.16 -17.40 -1.00
N GLU A 201 10.06 -16.43 -0.81
CA GLU A 201 10.29 -15.34 -1.77
C GLU A 201 10.62 -15.88 -3.18
N THR A 202 11.28 -17.03 -3.25
CA THR A 202 11.60 -17.71 -4.52
C THR A 202 10.38 -18.25 -5.27
N ALA A 203 9.24 -18.40 -4.60
CA ALA A 203 7.99 -18.83 -5.22
C ALA A 203 7.27 -17.69 -5.96
N LEU A 204 7.64 -16.42 -5.68
CA LEU A 204 7.03 -15.26 -6.33
C LEU A 204 7.35 -15.23 -7.84
N PRO A 205 6.36 -14.90 -8.68
CA PRO A 205 6.56 -14.85 -10.12
C PRO A 205 7.49 -13.68 -10.49
N ARG A 206 8.34 -13.90 -11.50
CA ARG A 206 9.32 -12.91 -11.98
C ARG A 206 9.14 -12.65 -13.47
N ALA A 207 9.14 -11.38 -13.84
CA ALA A 207 9.06 -10.98 -15.24
C ALA A 207 10.32 -11.45 -16.01
N PRO A 208 10.16 -11.92 -17.26
CA PRO A 208 11.29 -12.39 -18.07
C PRO A 208 12.17 -11.25 -18.60
N VAL A 209 11.66 -10.02 -18.66
CA VAL A 209 12.39 -8.83 -19.13
C VAL A 209 12.49 -7.82 -17.99
N VAL A 210 13.71 -7.32 -17.77
CA VAL A 210 13.99 -6.19 -16.89
C VAL A 210 14.74 -5.12 -17.66
N ARG A 211 14.16 -3.92 -17.76
CA ARG A 211 14.74 -2.79 -18.50
C ARG A 211 14.99 -1.60 -17.58
N GLU A 212 16.24 -1.14 -17.55
CA GLU A 212 16.65 0.03 -16.78
C GLU A 212 16.18 1.35 -17.42
N VAL A 213 15.76 2.29 -16.59
CA VAL A 213 15.44 3.67 -16.94
C VAL A 213 16.52 4.57 -16.38
N ALA A 214 17.25 5.25 -17.26
CA ALA A 214 18.38 6.10 -16.90
C ALA A 214 18.01 7.59 -16.90
N ALA A 215 18.60 8.36 -15.99
CA ALA A 215 18.41 9.80 -15.91
C ALA A 215 18.98 10.51 -17.14
N THR A 216 18.23 11.45 -17.71
CA THR A 216 18.64 12.20 -18.92
C THR A 216 19.58 13.36 -18.61
N ARG A 217 19.61 13.81 -17.36
CA ARG A 217 20.47 14.88 -16.82
C ARG A 217 20.81 14.60 -15.35
N GLY A 218 21.84 15.28 -14.85
CA GLY A 218 22.14 15.29 -13.41
C GLY A 218 21.38 16.40 -12.66
N GLY A 219 21.27 16.23 -11.35
CA GLY A 219 20.57 17.15 -10.44
C GLY A 219 19.97 16.41 -9.25
N TYR A 220 18.81 16.86 -8.78
CA TYR A 220 18.02 16.22 -7.74
C TYR A 220 16.63 15.88 -8.28
N VAL A 221 16.09 14.72 -7.90
CA VAL A 221 14.69 14.38 -8.22
C VAL A 221 13.78 15.34 -7.46
N ALA A 222 13.23 16.32 -8.17
CA ALA A 222 12.32 17.32 -7.61
C ALA A 222 10.90 16.78 -7.49
N ARG A 223 10.48 15.94 -8.46
CA ARG A 223 9.16 15.30 -8.47
C ARG A 223 9.23 13.90 -9.04
N LEU A 224 8.44 13.00 -8.48
CA LEU A 224 8.17 11.67 -9.01
C LEU A 224 6.66 11.44 -8.97
N GLY A 225 5.99 11.48 -10.11
CA GLY A 225 4.52 11.44 -10.16
C GLY A 225 3.94 10.04 -9.91
N ALA A 226 3.30 9.84 -8.75
CA ALA A 226 2.69 8.56 -8.37
C ALA A 226 1.68 8.01 -9.38
N ILE A 227 0.75 8.86 -9.89
CA ILE A 227 -0.24 8.42 -10.88
C ILE A 227 0.45 7.90 -12.15
N ARG A 228 1.49 8.62 -12.63
CA ARG A 228 2.17 8.25 -13.89
C ARG A 228 2.86 6.90 -13.76
N VAL A 229 3.50 6.62 -12.62
CA VAL A 229 4.09 5.30 -12.35
C VAL A 229 3.01 4.23 -12.24
N GLY A 230 1.90 4.51 -11.53
CA GLY A 230 0.78 3.57 -11.41
C GLY A 230 0.12 3.23 -12.74
N VAL A 231 -0.05 4.21 -13.64
CA VAL A 231 -0.55 3.99 -15.00
C VAL A 231 0.44 3.16 -15.82
N ALA A 232 1.74 3.44 -15.74
CA ALA A 232 2.74 2.63 -16.43
C ALA A 232 2.72 1.16 -15.95
N ALA A 233 2.57 0.92 -14.65
CA ALA A 233 2.42 -0.43 -14.10
C ALA A 233 1.11 -1.10 -14.56
N LEU A 234 0.00 -0.35 -14.62
CA LEU A 234 -1.27 -0.84 -15.17
C LEU A 234 -1.14 -1.26 -16.64
N GLU A 235 -0.49 -0.44 -17.46
CA GLU A 235 -0.25 -0.70 -18.88
C GLU A 235 0.68 -1.90 -19.12
N LEU A 236 1.57 -2.21 -18.17
CA LEU A 236 2.37 -3.44 -18.18
C LEU A 236 1.54 -4.70 -17.90
N GLY A 237 0.35 -4.56 -17.31
CA GLY A 237 -0.51 -5.67 -16.89
C GLY A 237 -0.55 -5.93 -15.38
N ALA A 238 0.03 -5.04 -14.55
CA ALA A 238 0.03 -5.19 -13.09
C ALA A 238 -1.33 -4.89 -12.44
N GLY A 239 -2.33 -4.50 -13.22
CA GLY A 239 -3.68 -4.21 -12.75
C GLY A 239 -4.73 -4.48 -13.82
N ARG A 240 -5.99 -4.19 -13.49
CA ARG A 240 -7.14 -4.42 -14.37
C ARG A 240 -7.60 -3.12 -15.01
N VAL A 241 -7.70 -3.08 -16.35
CA VAL A 241 -8.37 -1.97 -17.05
C VAL A 241 -9.88 -2.21 -17.05
N ARG A 242 -10.28 -3.47 -17.19
CA ARG A 242 -11.65 -3.96 -17.07
C ARG A 242 -11.72 -5.01 -15.98
N LYS A 243 -12.90 -5.13 -15.35
CA LYS A 243 -13.11 -6.01 -14.19
C LYS A 243 -12.66 -7.47 -14.39
N ASP A 244 -12.77 -8.00 -15.60
CA ASP A 244 -12.46 -9.40 -15.92
C ASP A 244 -11.06 -9.60 -16.50
N ASP A 245 -10.22 -8.55 -16.55
CA ASP A 245 -8.84 -8.67 -17.03
C ASP A 245 -8.00 -9.54 -16.08
N VAL A 246 -7.15 -10.38 -16.68
CA VAL A 246 -6.17 -11.19 -15.95
C VAL A 246 -4.96 -10.32 -15.65
N ILE A 247 -4.52 -10.32 -14.39
CA ILE A 247 -3.33 -9.59 -13.95
C ILE A 247 -2.10 -10.47 -14.20
N ASP A 248 -1.04 -9.88 -14.76
CA ASP A 248 0.30 -10.45 -14.69
C ASP A 248 0.92 -10.01 -13.35
N HIS A 249 1.08 -10.94 -12.43
CA HIS A 249 1.61 -10.62 -11.10
C HIS A 249 3.12 -10.35 -11.09
N SER A 250 3.83 -10.67 -12.18
CA SER A 250 5.28 -10.61 -12.27
C SER A 250 5.82 -9.26 -12.73
N VAL A 251 4.97 -8.45 -13.37
CA VAL A 251 5.32 -7.15 -13.97
C VAL A 251 5.12 -5.98 -13.01
N GLY A 252 5.77 -4.86 -13.32
CA GLY A 252 5.68 -3.63 -12.54
C GLY A 252 6.91 -2.75 -12.68
N VAL A 253 7.11 -1.86 -11.71
CA VAL A 253 8.20 -0.88 -11.68
C VAL A 253 8.90 -0.97 -10.32
N VAL A 254 10.22 -1.01 -10.33
CA VAL A 254 11.05 -0.84 -9.12
C VAL A 254 11.78 0.50 -9.24
N LEU A 255 11.62 1.37 -8.26
CA LEU A 255 12.23 2.69 -8.20
C LEU A 255 13.60 2.57 -7.53
N HIS A 256 14.58 3.33 -8.02
CA HIS A 256 15.93 3.40 -7.45
C HIS A 256 16.27 4.81 -6.96
N LYS A 257 15.49 5.80 -7.38
CA LYS A 257 15.62 7.20 -6.99
C LYS A 257 14.24 7.76 -6.70
N LYS A 258 14.12 8.48 -5.59
CA LYS A 258 12.89 9.10 -5.12
C LYS A 258 13.10 10.60 -4.95
N ARG A 259 12.02 11.33 -4.65
CA ARG A 259 12.07 12.78 -4.41
C ARG A 259 13.11 13.11 -3.35
N GLY A 260 14.02 14.02 -3.68
CA GLY A 260 15.14 14.44 -2.83
C GLY A 260 16.48 13.78 -3.17
N ASP A 261 16.47 12.67 -3.90
CA ASP A 261 17.71 11.98 -4.24
C ASP A 261 18.51 12.73 -5.31
N ALA A 262 19.83 12.78 -5.10
CA ALA A 262 20.76 13.23 -6.12
C ALA A 262 20.90 12.17 -7.22
N VAL A 263 21.01 12.63 -8.47
CA VAL A 263 21.17 11.79 -9.65
C VAL A 263 22.21 12.35 -10.62
N GLU A 264 23.00 11.48 -11.22
CA GLU A 264 23.88 11.81 -12.34
C GLU A 264 23.25 11.45 -13.69
N ARG A 265 23.68 12.12 -14.77
CA ARG A 265 23.23 11.75 -16.12
C ARG A 265 23.66 10.30 -16.43
N GLY A 266 22.69 9.47 -16.81
CA GLY A 266 22.90 8.05 -17.10
C GLY A 266 22.76 7.14 -15.87
N GLU A 267 22.59 7.70 -14.67
CA GLU A 267 22.32 6.91 -13.46
C GLU A 267 20.93 6.28 -13.51
N ARG A 268 20.78 5.11 -12.89
CA ARG A 268 19.51 4.37 -12.84
C ARG A 268 18.50 5.09 -11.97
N LEU A 269 17.33 5.38 -12.54
CA LEU A 269 16.16 5.94 -11.85
C LEU A 269 15.20 4.84 -11.41
N ALA A 270 14.98 3.84 -12.27
CA ALA A 270 14.02 2.77 -12.05
C ALA A 270 14.33 1.56 -12.95
N ALA A 271 13.77 0.40 -12.62
CA ALA A 271 13.76 -0.80 -13.43
C ALA A 271 12.32 -1.20 -13.79
N ILE A 272 12.09 -1.48 -15.06
CA ILE A 272 10.80 -1.95 -15.59
C ILE A 272 10.82 -3.47 -15.69
N HIS A 273 9.89 -4.12 -15.00
CA HIS A 273 9.66 -5.56 -15.07
C HIS A 273 8.49 -5.83 -16.02
N ALA A 274 8.75 -6.53 -17.12
CA ALA A 274 7.78 -6.67 -18.21
C ALA A 274 7.76 -8.08 -18.81
N ALA A 275 6.63 -8.43 -19.44
CA ALA A 275 6.47 -9.69 -20.15
C ALA A 275 7.31 -9.76 -21.45
N ASP A 276 7.61 -8.62 -22.07
CA ASP A 276 8.39 -8.54 -23.30
C ASP A 276 9.15 -7.19 -23.44
N GLU A 277 10.07 -7.13 -24.41
CA GLU A 277 10.90 -5.95 -24.68
C GLU A 277 10.11 -4.73 -25.17
N SER A 278 8.99 -4.93 -25.86
CA SER A 278 8.20 -3.85 -26.44
C SER A 278 7.45 -3.10 -25.35
N SER A 279 6.77 -3.83 -24.47
CA SER A 279 6.09 -3.30 -23.29
C SER A 279 7.10 -2.65 -22.33
N ALA A 280 8.26 -3.29 -22.11
CA ALA A 280 9.35 -2.70 -21.32
C ALA A 280 9.80 -1.33 -21.86
N ALA A 281 9.98 -1.21 -23.19
CA ALA A 281 10.40 0.02 -23.83
C ALA A 281 9.35 1.14 -23.68
N HIS A 282 8.07 0.82 -23.90
CA HIS A 282 6.98 1.79 -23.78
C HIS A 282 6.84 2.29 -22.33
N ALA A 283 6.79 1.38 -21.36
CA ALA A 283 6.70 1.73 -19.95
C ALA A 283 7.94 2.50 -19.47
N GLY A 284 9.13 2.19 -19.98
CA GLY A 284 10.35 2.94 -19.68
C GLY A 284 10.26 4.43 -20.07
N VAL A 285 9.63 4.75 -21.21
CA VAL A 285 9.36 6.13 -21.62
C VAL A 285 8.35 6.80 -20.68
N ALA A 286 7.27 6.10 -20.32
CA ALA A 286 6.24 6.62 -19.42
C ALA A 286 6.77 6.88 -18.01
N VAL A 287 7.57 5.96 -17.46
CA VAL A 287 8.21 6.09 -16.15
C VAL A 287 9.25 7.20 -16.16
N LEU A 288 10.08 7.32 -17.20
CA LEU A 288 11.01 8.45 -17.31
C LEU A 288 10.28 9.80 -17.29
N ALA A 289 9.13 9.89 -17.96
CA ALA A 289 8.29 11.08 -17.96
C ALA A 289 7.59 11.35 -16.61
N ALA A 290 7.63 10.42 -15.65
CA ALA A 290 7.16 10.64 -14.28
C ALA A 290 8.17 11.41 -13.41
N TYR A 291 9.44 11.44 -13.80
CA TYR A 291 10.52 12.14 -13.10
C TYR A 291 10.67 13.59 -13.58
N ASP A 292 10.88 14.48 -12.62
CA ASP A 292 11.37 15.84 -12.85
C ASP A 292 12.68 16.03 -12.06
N VAL A 293 13.72 16.52 -12.73
CA VAL A 293 15.07 16.68 -12.16
C VAL A 293 15.45 18.16 -12.20
N ALA A 294 15.64 18.75 -11.02
CA ALA A 294 16.02 20.14 -10.84
C ALA A 294 17.49 20.29 -10.43
N ASP A 295 18.02 21.51 -10.49
CA ASP A 295 19.40 21.81 -10.06
C ASP A 295 19.57 21.78 -8.53
N ASP A 296 18.53 22.17 -7.79
CA ASP A 296 18.52 22.24 -6.33
C ASP A 296 17.61 21.15 -5.71
N PRO A 297 17.91 20.65 -4.50
CA PRO A 297 17.07 19.67 -3.82
C PRO A 297 15.70 20.28 -3.44
N PRO A 298 14.59 19.52 -3.59
CA PRO A 298 13.27 19.96 -3.12
C PRO A 298 13.22 20.01 -1.59
N GLU A 299 12.22 20.72 -1.06
CA GLU A 299 11.96 20.70 0.38
C GLU A 299 11.65 19.26 0.86
N PRO A 300 12.30 18.80 1.94
CA PRO A 300 12.00 17.51 2.53
C PRO A 300 10.54 17.46 2.98
N ARG A 301 9.88 16.32 2.73
CA ARG A 301 8.51 16.10 3.16
C ARG A 301 8.38 14.70 3.75
N PRO A 302 7.84 14.57 4.98
CA PRO A 302 7.71 13.28 5.65
C PRO A 302 6.63 12.43 5.00
N VAL A 303 6.78 11.11 5.09
CA VAL A 303 5.77 10.14 4.63
C VAL A 303 4.52 10.18 5.50
N VAL A 304 4.66 10.31 6.83
CA VAL A 304 3.55 10.60 7.74
C VAL A 304 3.51 12.10 7.97
N ILE A 305 2.46 12.74 7.46
CA ILE A 305 2.27 14.20 7.53
C ILE A 305 1.66 14.58 8.88
N GLU A 306 0.68 13.81 9.35
CA GLU A 306 -0.06 14.10 10.57
C GLU A 306 -0.72 12.84 11.13
N VAL A 307 -0.85 12.77 12.46
CA VAL A 307 -1.61 11.73 13.18
C VAL A 307 -2.79 12.39 13.88
N LEU A 308 -4.00 12.01 13.49
CA LEU A 308 -5.27 12.51 14.04
C LEU A 308 -5.89 11.44 14.93
N ARG A 309 -6.24 11.82 16.17
CA ARG A 309 -6.86 10.98 17.18
C ARG A 309 -8.22 11.58 17.59
#